data_AF-J0NLP5-F1
#
_entry.id   AF-J0NLP5-F1
#
_cell.length_a   1.000
_cell.length_b   1.000
_cell.length_c   1.000
_cell.angle_alpha   90.00
_cell.angle_beta   90.00
_cell.angle_gamma   90.00
#
_symmetry.space_group_name_H-M   'P 1'
#
loop_
_entity.id
_entity.type
_entity.pdbx_description
1 polymer ?
#
loop_
_entity_poly.entity_id
_entity_poly.type
_entity_poly.pdbx_seq_one_letter_code
_entity_poly.pdbx_strand_id
1 'polypeptide(L)'
;MSGPEPTCREVLEQIYALIDCEECDRRGALIDGGDVDGPDARLRALMLAHAASCAHCSDALEAERHVRALLRRCYGTAQAPAALRARVTASITRVSVVYNG
;
A
#
# COMPACT_ATOMS: atom_id res chain seq x y z
N MET A 1 14.78 15.83 -16.14
CA MET A 1 15.31 16.40 -14.89
C MET A 1 14.88 15.47 -13.77
N SER A 2 15.80 14.70 -13.20
CA SER A 2 15.52 13.85 -12.04
C SER A 2 15.29 14.77 -10.83
N GLY A 3 14.21 14.52 -10.09
CA GLY A 3 13.96 15.22 -8.81
C GLY A 3 15.04 14.87 -7.77
N PRO A 4 15.03 15.53 -6.60
CA PRO A 4 15.95 15.19 -5.52
C PRO A 4 15.79 13.72 -5.11
N GLU A 5 16.90 13.10 -4.70
CA GLU A 5 16.91 11.73 -4.17
C GLU A 5 16.12 11.67 -2.85
N PRO A 6 15.31 10.61 -2.62
CA PRO A 6 14.54 10.48 -1.38
C PRO A 6 15.43 10.43 -0.15
N THR A 7 14.98 11.09 0.91
CA THR A 7 15.57 11.00 2.24
C THR A 7 15.08 9.76 2.99
N CYS A 8 15.83 9.30 4.00
CA CYS A 8 15.37 8.21 4.88
C CYS A 8 13.98 8.49 5.46
N ARG A 9 13.71 9.76 5.85
CA ARG A 9 12.42 10.16 6.40
C ARG A 9 11.28 9.90 5.40
N GLU A 10 11.46 10.31 4.15
CA GLU A 10 10.45 10.12 3.10
C GLU A 10 10.24 8.64 2.78
N VAL A 11 11.30 7.82 2.80
CA VAL A 11 11.19 6.36 2.63
C VAL A 11 10.38 5.74 3.77
N LEU A 12 10.69 6.10 5.02
CA LEU A 12 9.99 5.57 6.20
C LEU A 12 8.52 6.00 6.25
N GLU A 13 8.22 7.24 5.86
CA GLU A 13 6.84 7.73 5.75
C GLU A 13 6.01 6.93 4.73
N GLN A 14 6.65 6.37 3.71
CA GLN A 14 5.99 5.63 2.63
C GLN A 14 6.19 4.11 2.70
N ILE A 15 6.81 3.58 3.76
CA ILE A 15 7.25 2.19 3.83
C ILE A 15 6.11 1.18 3.61
N TYR A 16 4.93 1.46 4.15
CA TYR A 16 3.76 0.62 3.97
C TYR A 16 3.27 0.64 2.51
N ALA A 17 3.24 1.81 1.88
CA ALA A 17 2.84 1.95 0.49
C ALA A 17 3.81 1.22 -0.46
N LEU A 18 5.11 1.26 -0.17
CA LEU A 18 6.12 0.52 -0.93
C LEU A 18 5.86 -0.99 -0.89
N ILE A 19 5.69 -1.56 0.31
CA ILE A 19 5.43 -2.99 0.47
C ILE A 19 4.05 -3.38 -0.05
N ASP A 20 3.05 -2.52 0.11
CA ASP A 20 1.71 -2.75 -0.44
C ASP A 20 1.71 -2.84 -1.98
N CYS A 21 2.58 -2.06 -2.65
CA CYS A 21 2.77 -2.14 -4.09
C CYS A 21 3.55 -3.39 -4.51
N GLU A 22 4.51 -3.86 -3.71
CA GLU A 22 5.21 -5.14 -3.93
C GLU A 22 4.26 -6.35 -3.80
N GLU A 23 3.29 -6.28 -2.89
CA GLU A 23 2.38 -7.39 -2.58
C GLU A 23 1.11 -7.40 -3.44
N CYS A 24 0.78 -6.29 -4.11
CA CYS A 24 -0.45 -6.14 -4.88
C CYS A 24 -0.27 -5.21 -6.09
N ASP A 25 -0.06 -5.78 -7.28
CA ASP A 25 0.09 -5.03 -8.54
C ASP A 25 -1.06 -4.04 -8.79
N ARG A 26 -2.29 -4.39 -8.37
CA ARG A 26 -3.45 -3.51 -8.50
C ARG A 26 -3.32 -2.24 -7.66
N ARG A 27 -2.66 -2.30 -6.49
CA ARG A 27 -2.42 -1.13 -5.64
C ARG A 27 -1.55 -0.12 -6.38
N GLY A 28 -0.45 -0.58 -6.99
CA GLY A 28 0.44 0.27 -7.77
C GLY A 28 -0.29 0.98 -8.91
N ALA A 29 -1.12 0.24 -9.65
CA ALA A 29 -1.91 0.81 -10.75
C ALA A 29 -2.89 1.91 -10.30
N LEU A 30 -3.54 1.75 -9.14
CA LEU A 30 -4.46 2.77 -8.60
C LEU A 30 -3.72 4.04 -8.18
N ILE A 31 -2.53 3.90 -7.59
CA ILE A 31 -1.70 5.06 -7.22
C ILE A 31 -1.18 5.77 -8.47
N ASP A 32 -0.68 5.02 -9.44
CA ASP A 32 -0.15 5.58 -10.69
C ASP A 32 -1.25 6.23 -11.55
N GLY A 33 -2.50 5.75 -11.43
CA GLY A 33 -3.69 6.35 -12.03
C GLY A 33 -4.25 7.56 -11.28
N GLY A 34 -3.77 7.84 -10.06
CA GLY A 34 -4.27 8.93 -9.21
C GLY A 34 -5.59 8.63 -8.51
N ASP A 35 -6.05 7.37 -8.53
CA ASP A 35 -7.28 6.94 -7.85
C ASP A 35 -7.09 6.85 -6.33
N VAL A 36 -5.86 6.65 -5.86
CA VAL A 36 -5.48 6.55 -4.44
C VAL A 36 -4.16 7.28 -4.19
N ASP A 37 -4.05 7.96 -3.06
CA ASP A 37 -2.82 8.63 -2.64
C ASP A 37 -1.66 7.64 -2.45
N GLY A 38 -0.46 8.03 -2.91
CA GLY A 38 0.76 7.26 -2.69
C GLY A 38 1.93 7.74 -3.57
N PRO A 39 3.14 7.18 -3.36
CA PRO A 39 4.27 7.47 -4.22
C PRO A 39 4.04 6.84 -5.60
N ASP A 40 4.14 7.63 -6.65
CA ASP A 40 4.07 7.14 -8.03
C ASP A 40 5.21 6.16 -8.36
N ALA A 41 5.09 5.45 -9.49
CA ALA A 41 6.08 4.47 -9.91
C ALA A 41 7.53 4.98 -9.91
N ARG A 42 7.74 6.25 -10.29
CA ARG A 42 9.07 6.84 -10.32
C ARG A 42 9.61 7.04 -8.92
N LEU A 43 8.80 7.60 -8.02
CA LEU A 43 9.19 7.85 -6.64
C LEU A 43 9.41 6.54 -5.88
N ARG A 44 8.57 5.52 -6.10
CA ARG A 44 8.78 4.17 -5.55
C ARG A 44 10.13 3.59 -5.98
N ALA A 45 10.48 3.68 -7.26
CA ALA A 45 11.76 3.19 -7.76
C ALA A 45 12.95 3.91 -7.11
N LEU A 46 12.87 5.23 -6.92
CA LEU A 46 13.91 6.00 -6.23
C LEU A 46 14.02 5.63 -4.74
N MET A 47 12.89 5.44 -4.06
CA MET A 47 12.87 5.04 -2.65
C MET A 47 13.45 3.64 -2.44
N LEU A 48 13.15 2.70 -3.33
CA LEU A 48 13.72 1.35 -3.30
C LEU A 48 15.22 1.38 -3.61
N ALA A 49 15.67 2.22 -4.55
CA ALA A 49 17.09 2.41 -4.81
C ALA A 49 17.83 3.00 -3.60
N HIS A 50 17.23 3.97 -2.90
CA HIS A 50 17.77 4.49 -1.64
C HIS A 50 17.86 3.39 -0.58
N ALA A 51 16.80 2.61 -0.39
CA ALA A 51 16.79 1.55 0.61
C ALA A 51 17.82 0.45 0.33
N ALA A 52 18.11 0.16 -0.94
CA ALA A 52 19.14 -0.79 -1.34
C ALA A 52 20.57 -0.35 -0.97
N SER A 53 20.82 0.95 -0.75
CA SER A 53 22.13 1.49 -0.37
C SER A 53 22.20 1.98 1.08
N CYS A 54 21.06 2.11 1.76
CA CYS A 54 20.94 2.61 3.12
C CYS A 54 20.53 1.50 4.10
N ALA A 55 21.47 1.08 4.96
CA ALA A 55 21.24 0.00 5.93
C ALA A 55 19.99 0.23 6.80
N HIS A 56 19.77 1.45 7.28
CA HIS A 56 18.61 1.79 8.10
C HIS A 56 17.27 1.55 7.37
N CYS A 57 17.18 1.93 6.10
CA CYS A 57 15.97 1.76 5.30
C CYS A 57 15.78 0.32 4.84
N SER A 58 16.89 -0.39 4.55
CA SER A 58 16.87 -1.83 4.26
C SER A 58 16.31 -2.61 5.45
N ASP A 59 16.84 -2.37 6.65
CA ASP A 59 16.40 -3.04 7.88
C ASP A 59 14.92 -2.76 8.17
N ALA A 60 14.47 -1.52 7.96
CA ALA A 60 13.06 -1.16 8.14
C ALA A 60 12.14 -1.91 7.17
N LEU A 61 12.52 -1.99 5.88
CA LEU A 61 11.74 -2.73 4.88
C LEU A 61 11.70 -4.22 5.19
N GLU A 62 12.83 -4.80 5.58
CA GLU A 62 12.90 -6.21 5.95
C GLU A 62 12.05 -6.52 7.19
N ALA A 63 12.14 -5.68 8.23
CA ALA A 63 11.33 -5.81 9.44
C ALA A 63 9.83 -5.78 9.11
N GLU A 64 9.38 -4.83 8.30
CA GLU A 64 7.97 -4.72 7.93
C GLU A 64 7.50 -5.91 7.08
N ARG A 65 8.29 -6.34 6.09
CA ARG A 65 8.01 -7.56 5.31
C ARG A 65 7.90 -8.78 6.21
N HIS A 66 8.79 -8.91 7.19
CA HIS A 66 8.80 -10.02 8.15
C HIS A 66 7.55 -10.02 9.03
N VAL A 67 7.17 -8.87 9.59
CA VAL A 67 5.95 -8.72 10.40
C VAL A 67 4.71 -9.07 9.58
N ARG A 68 4.61 -8.58 8.34
CA ARG A 68 3.48 -8.90 7.44
C ARG A 68 3.41 -10.39 7.11
N ALA A 69 4.56 -11.03 6.86
CA ALA A 69 4.63 -12.47 6.65
C ALA A 69 4.13 -13.25 7.88
N LEU A 70 4.53 -12.82 9.09
CA LEU A 70 4.06 -13.41 10.34
C LEU A 70 2.54 -13.23 10.51
N LEU A 71 2.01 -12.03 10.28
CA LEU A 71 0.58 -11.75 10.38
C LEU A 71 -0.23 -12.60 9.39
N ARG A 72 0.22 -12.72 8.14
CA ARG A 72 -0.43 -13.61 7.16
C ARG A 72 -0.35 -15.08 7.56
N ARG A 73 0.77 -15.53 8.13
CA ARG A 73 0.88 -16.91 8.62
C ARG A 73 -0.08 -17.20 9.77
N CYS A 74 -0.22 -16.26 10.71
CA CYS A 74 -1.04 -16.43 11.91
C CYS A 74 -2.54 -16.21 11.64
N TYR A 75 -2.90 -15.31 10.73
CA TYR A 75 -4.27 -14.84 10.55
C TYR A 75 -4.79 -14.91 9.10
N GLY A 76 -3.96 -15.25 8.12
CA GLY A 76 -4.32 -15.19 6.69
C GLY A 76 -5.38 -16.19 6.24
N THR A 77 -5.65 -17.22 7.04
CA THR A 77 -6.71 -18.21 6.79
C THR A 77 -8.05 -17.83 7.42
N ALA A 78 -8.08 -16.79 8.27
CA ALA A 78 -9.30 -16.33 8.91
C ALA A 78 -10.18 -15.61 7.89
N GLN A 79 -11.26 -16.27 7.46
CA GLN A 79 -12.22 -15.66 6.55
C GLN A 79 -13.24 -14.82 7.30
N ALA A 80 -13.49 -13.60 6.80
CA ALA A 80 -14.53 -12.74 7.35
C ALA A 80 -15.91 -13.46 7.32
N PRO A 81 -16.72 -13.38 8.40
CA PRO A 81 -18.04 -13.99 8.45
C PRO A 81 -18.90 -13.62 7.24
N ALA A 82 -19.70 -14.56 6.73
CA ALA A 82 -20.49 -14.35 5.52
C ALA A 82 -21.40 -13.10 5.61
N ALA A 83 -22.01 -12.88 6.78
CA ALA A 83 -22.83 -11.70 7.03
C ALA A 83 -22.03 -10.38 6.93
N LEU A 84 -20.78 -10.36 7.38
CA LEU A 84 -19.92 -9.18 7.27
C LEU A 84 -19.53 -8.94 5.81
N ARG A 85 -19.14 -9.98 5.08
CA ARG A 85 -18.82 -9.88 3.64
C ARG A 85 -20.01 -9.32 2.86
N ALA A 86 -21.22 -9.86 3.09
CA ALA A 86 -22.44 -9.37 2.45
C ALA A 86 -22.71 -7.89 2.74
N ARG A 87 -22.55 -7.46 4.00
CA ARG A 87 -22.72 -6.05 4.39
C ARG A 87 -21.73 -5.12 3.68
N VAL A 88 -20.46 -5.50 3.60
CA VAL A 88 -19.42 -4.71 2.93
C VAL A 88 -19.70 -4.62 1.42
N THR A 89 -20.04 -5.73 0.76
CA THR A 89 -20.42 -5.72 -0.65
C THR A 89 -21.63 -4.81 -0.91
N ALA A 90 -22.65 -4.89 -0.06
CA ALA A 90 -23.83 -4.02 -0.16
C ALA A 90 -23.51 -2.54 0.07
N SER A 91 -22.56 -2.20 0.96
CA SER A 91 -22.18 -0.81 1.19
C SER A 91 -21.38 -0.21 0.03
N ILE A 92 -20.52 -1.00 -0.62
CA ILE A 92 -19.68 -0.53 -1.73
C ILE A 92 -20.49 -0.38 -3.03
N THR A 93 -21.55 -1.18 -3.21
CA THR A 93 -22.39 -1.17 -4.42
C THR A 93 -23.61 -0.25 -4.33
N ARG A 94 -23.84 0.41 -3.20
CA ARG A 94 -25.02 1.26 -2.98
C ARG A 94 -24.92 2.54 -3.83
N VAL A 95 -25.93 2.76 -4.68
CA VAL A 95 -26.17 4.04 -5.35
C VAL A 95 -27.22 4.82 -4.56
N SER A 96 -26.90 6.05 -4.15
CA SER A 96 -27.86 6.98 -3.55
C SER A 96 -28.23 8.07 -4.54
N VAL A 97 -29.51 8.20 -4.88
CA VAL A 97 -30.02 9.28 -5.71
C VAL A 97 -30.59 10.36 -4.77
N VAL A 98 -30.05 11.57 -4.84
CA VAL A 98 -30.64 12.74 -4.19
C VAL A 98 -31.55 13.40 -5.20
N TYR A 99 -32.86 13.37 -4.95
CA TYR A 99 -33.84 14.07 -5.77
C TYR A 99 -33.98 15.52 -5.30
N ASN A 100 -33.53 16.46 -6.14
CA ASN A 100 -33.78 17.88 -5.94
C ASN A 100 -35.01 18.24 -6.78
N GLY A 101 -36.16 18.33 -6.12
CA GLY A 101 -37.40 18.82 -6.74
C GLY A 101 -37.31 20.27 -7.16
#